data_AF-A0A1M6VNF6-F1
#
_entry.id   AF-A0A1M6VNF6-F1
#
_cell.length_a   1.000
_cell.length_b   1.000
_cell.length_c   1.000
_cell.angle_alpha   90.00
_cell.angle_beta   90.00
_cell.angle_gamma   90.00
#
_symmetry.space_group_name_H-M   'P 1'
#
loop_
_entity.id
_entity.type
_entity.pdbx_description
1 polymer ?
#
loop_
_entity_poly.entity_id
_entity_poly.type
_entity_poly.pdbx_seq_one_letter_code
_entity_poly.pdbx_strand_id
1 'polypeptide(L)'
;MKRVIKMSRAWIAAFFLGVLLTGCGGSSDSASTGSGSAGTNTEGSVSEPALPGQAKSAVLSWNAPDSRVNGDGIKMAELDKYIIRYGQDANKLDREVVISDAQSDARMTHKVSGLEAGTWYFTILVQDNNGLLSAPSAVVDKEIKS
;
A
#
# COMPACT_ATOMS: atom_id res chain seq x y z
N MET A 1 -14.23 24.67 9.16
CA MET A 1 -12.77 24.56 8.94
C MET A 1 -12.52 24.84 7.46
N LYS A 2 -11.73 25.88 7.12
CA LYS A 2 -11.47 26.26 5.72
C LYS A 2 -10.51 25.24 5.11
N ARG A 3 -11.00 24.41 4.19
CA ARG A 3 -10.18 23.43 3.46
C ARG A 3 -9.67 24.09 2.18
N VAL A 4 -8.35 24.24 2.04
CA VAL A 4 -7.75 25.00 0.92
C VAL A 4 -6.70 24.21 0.14
N ILE A 5 -6.44 22.94 0.44
CA ILE A 5 -5.46 22.12 -0.31
C ILE A 5 -6.20 21.13 -1.21
N LYS A 6 -5.76 20.99 -2.46
CA LYS A 6 -6.33 20.02 -3.40
C LYS A 6 -5.98 18.60 -2.96
N MET A 7 -6.93 17.68 -3.14
CA MET A 7 -6.82 16.30 -2.67
C MET A 7 -5.60 15.57 -3.28
N SER A 8 -4.88 14.82 -2.46
CA SER A 8 -3.94 13.80 -2.93
C SER A 8 -4.71 12.63 -3.57
N ARG A 9 -4.21 12.09 -4.69
CA ARG A 9 -4.73 10.83 -5.27
C ARG A 9 -4.01 9.67 -4.60
N ALA A 10 -4.73 8.83 -3.85
CA ALA A 10 -4.20 7.62 -3.22
C ALA A 10 -4.65 6.35 -3.97
N TRP A 11 -3.82 5.32 -3.93
CA TRP A 11 -4.08 3.98 -4.44
C TRP A 11 -3.35 2.93 -3.59
N ILE A 12 -3.70 1.66 -3.75
CA ILE A 12 -2.98 0.55 -3.11
C ILE A 12 -1.87 0.08 -4.02
N ALA A 13 -0.64 0.09 -3.52
CA ALA A 13 0.49 -0.44 -4.26
C ALA A 13 0.53 -1.97 -4.14
N ALA A 14 0.44 -2.66 -5.27
CA ALA A 14 0.89 -4.04 -5.36
C ALA A 14 2.41 -4.00 -5.56
N PHE A 15 3.18 -4.21 -4.50
CA PHE A 15 4.63 -4.39 -4.62
C PHE A 15 4.87 -5.72 -5.34
N PHE A 16 4.98 -5.69 -6.67
CA PHE A 16 5.65 -6.74 -7.41
C PHE A 16 7.14 -6.55 -7.15
N LEU A 17 7.65 -7.18 -6.09
CA LEU A 17 9.08 -7.32 -5.88
C LEU A 17 9.61 -8.21 -7.00
N GLY A 18 10.07 -7.57 -8.08
CA GLY A 18 10.63 -8.23 -9.25
C GLY A 18 11.84 -9.07 -8.88
N VAL A 19 11.70 -10.38 -9.11
CA VAL A 19 12.81 -11.32 -9.17
C VAL A 19 13.73 -10.90 -10.33
N LEU A 20 14.97 -10.53 -10.03
CA LEU A 20 16.04 -10.50 -11.03
C LEU A 20 16.83 -11.80 -10.95
N LEU A 21 16.35 -12.80 -11.70
CA LEU A 21 17.13 -13.94 -12.16
C LEU A 21 18.04 -13.48 -13.29
N THR A 22 19.30 -13.20 -12.98
CA THR A 22 20.42 -13.27 -13.92
C THR A 22 21.59 -13.95 -13.21
N GLY A 23 21.47 -15.27 -13.03
CA GLY A 23 22.60 -16.16 -12.76
C GLY A 23 23.13 -16.65 -14.10
N CYS A 24 24.33 -16.18 -14.48
CA CYS A 24 25.05 -16.62 -15.66
C CYS A 24 26.30 -17.39 -15.19
N GLY A 25 26.48 -18.62 -15.69
CA GLY A 25 27.78 -19.29 -15.79
C GLY A 25 27.97 -20.55 -14.93
N GLY A 26 28.06 -21.72 -15.59
CA GLY A 26 28.68 -22.91 -15.00
C GLY A 26 28.21 -24.26 -15.57
N SER A 27 28.79 -24.66 -16.71
CA SER A 27 28.55 -25.92 -17.41
C SER A 27 29.35 -27.10 -16.83
N SER A 28 28.73 -28.28 -16.67
CA SER A 28 29.31 -29.58 -17.05
C SER A 28 28.33 -30.77 -16.85
N ASP A 29 28.37 -31.65 -17.84
CA ASP A 29 27.48 -32.77 -18.16
C ASP A 29 27.57 -33.98 -17.20
N SER A 30 26.49 -34.78 -17.12
CA SER A 30 26.52 -36.22 -17.46
C SER A 30 25.15 -36.89 -17.34
N ALA A 31 24.83 -37.68 -18.34
CA ALA A 31 23.58 -38.42 -18.53
C ALA A 31 23.39 -39.60 -17.56
N SER A 32 22.14 -39.93 -17.25
CA SER A 32 21.66 -41.31 -17.39
C SER A 32 20.12 -41.40 -17.38
N THR A 33 19.67 -42.31 -18.23
CA THR A 33 18.33 -42.76 -18.60
C THR A 33 17.47 -43.29 -17.45
N GLY A 34 16.17 -43.03 -17.54
CA GLY A 34 15.13 -43.75 -16.80
C GLY A 34 13.74 -43.49 -17.40
N SER A 35 13.28 -44.42 -18.25
CA SER A 35 11.93 -44.47 -18.82
C SER A 35 10.91 -44.90 -17.75
N GLY A 36 9.73 -44.28 -17.71
CA GLY A 36 8.68 -44.64 -16.75
C GLY A 36 7.37 -43.85 -16.86
N SER A 37 6.56 -44.24 -17.85
CA SER A 37 5.08 -44.25 -17.93
C SER A 37 4.22 -43.42 -16.95
N ALA A 38 3.35 -42.60 -17.58
CA ALA A 38 1.94 -42.29 -17.29
C ALA A 38 1.39 -42.42 -15.85
N GLY A 39 0.84 -41.31 -15.34
CA GLY A 39 -0.02 -41.27 -14.16
C GLY A 39 -0.79 -39.95 -14.04
N THR A 40 -2.11 -40.03 -14.25
CA THR A 40 -3.13 -38.99 -14.13
C THR A 40 -3.19 -38.28 -12.76
N ASN A 41 -3.54 -36.99 -12.80
CA ASN A 41 -4.25 -36.17 -11.80
C ASN A 41 -4.11 -36.50 -10.30
N THR A 42 -3.61 -35.55 -9.50
CA THR A 42 -4.26 -35.15 -8.25
C THR A 42 -3.88 -33.72 -7.93
N GLU A 43 -4.88 -32.86 -8.07
CA GLU A 43 -5.00 -31.53 -7.51
C GLU A 43 -4.96 -31.65 -5.98
N GLY A 44 -3.81 -31.32 -5.40
CA GLY A 44 -3.59 -31.29 -3.97
C GLY A 44 -2.91 -29.97 -3.64
N SER A 45 -3.70 -28.90 -3.60
CA SER A 45 -3.29 -27.64 -2.98
C SER A 45 -3.05 -27.95 -1.50
N VAL A 46 -1.79 -28.22 -1.15
CA VAL A 46 -1.35 -28.33 0.23
C VAL A 46 -1.48 -26.92 0.80
N SER A 47 -2.62 -26.67 1.44
CA SER A 47 -2.81 -25.48 2.25
C SER A 47 -1.85 -25.61 3.43
N GLU A 48 -0.69 -24.97 3.32
CA GLU A 48 0.23 -24.79 4.42
C GLU A 48 -0.53 -24.13 5.58
N PRO A 49 -0.50 -24.70 6.80
CA PRO A 49 -1.21 -24.12 7.93
C PRO A 49 -0.71 -22.71 8.19
N ALA A 50 -1.61 -21.72 8.07
CA ALA A 50 -1.32 -20.34 8.37
C ALA A 50 -0.82 -20.22 9.83
N LEU A 51 0.42 -19.76 9.98
CA LEU A 51 1.02 -19.44 11.28
C LEU A 51 0.09 -18.49 12.05
N PRO A 52 -0.15 -18.72 13.35
CA PRO A 52 -0.99 -17.83 14.15
C PRO A 52 -0.34 -16.43 14.21
N GLY A 53 -1.06 -15.44 13.69
CA GLY A 53 -0.82 -14.03 14.00
C GLY A 53 0.15 -13.25 13.11
N GLN A 54 0.32 -13.61 11.83
CA GLN A 54 1.05 -12.72 10.93
C GLN A 54 0.23 -11.43 10.73
N ALA A 55 0.65 -10.34 11.38
CA ALA A 55 -0.02 -9.04 11.30
C ALA A 55 -0.12 -8.61 9.82
N LYS A 56 -1.35 -8.64 9.28
CA LYS A 56 -1.58 -8.35 7.87
C LYS A 56 -1.49 -6.85 7.66
N SER A 57 -1.23 -6.45 6.41
CA SER A 57 -0.94 -5.06 6.11
C SER A 57 -1.46 -4.64 4.74
N ALA A 58 -1.64 -3.33 4.58
CA ALA A 58 -1.91 -2.67 3.32
C ALA A 58 -0.84 -1.59 3.08
N VAL A 59 -0.28 -1.56 1.87
CA VAL A 59 0.63 -0.50 1.44
C VAL A 59 -0.15 0.50 0.62
N LEU A 60 -0.25 1.72 1.15
CA LEU A 60 -0.81 2.85 0.44
C LEU A 60 0.30 3.60 -0.27
N SER A 61 -0.01 4.10 -1.46
CA SER A 61 0.81 5.09 -2.15
C SER A 61 -0.05 6.21 -2.68
N TRP A 62 0.49 7.42 -2.77
CA TRP A 62 -0.25 8.60 -3.21
C TRP A 62 0.64 9.60 -3.93
N ASN A 63 0.03 10.57 -4.60
CA ASN A 63 0.75 11.74 -5.09
C ASN A 63 0.58 12.91 -4.13
N ALA A 64 1.65 13.65 -3.89
CA ALA A 64 1.60 14.87 -3.11
C ALA A 64 0.77 15.95 -3.84
N PRO A 65 0.09 16.85 -3.11
CA PRO A 65 -0.66 17.94 -3.72
C PRO A 65 0.29 18.89 -4.46
N ASP A 66 -0.12 19.38 -5.62
CA ASP A 66 0.59 20.39 -6.41
C ASP A 66 -0.03 21.79 -6.28
N SER A 67 -1.28 21.84 -5.82
CA SER A 67 -2.08 23.04 -5.78
C SER A 67 -3.06 23.09 -4.60
N ARG A 68 -3.46 24.30 -4.28
CA ARG A 68 -4.54 24.66 -3.37
C ARG A 68 -5.88 24.65 -4.12
N VAL A 69 -6.98 24.67 -3.38
CA VAL A 69 -8.35 24.68 -3.93
C VAL A 69 -8.62 25.95 -4.75
N ASN A 70 -7.99 27.07 -4.40
CA ASN A 70 -8.07 28.33 -5.14
C ASN A 70 -7.18 28.36 -6.40
N GLY A 71 -6.41 27.29 -6.67
CA GLY A 71 -5.53 27.19 -7.83
C GLY A 71 -4.08 27.62 -7.59
N ASP A 72 -3.75 28.17 -6.42
CA ASP A 72 -2.37 28.52 -6.09
C ASP A 72 -1.51 27.26 -5.99
N GLY A 73 -0.25 27.33 -6.43
CA GLY A 73 0.69 26.23 -6.23
C GLY A 73 0.99 26.00 -4.73
N ILE A 74 1.23 24.75 -4.35
CA ILE A 74 1.74 24.41 -3.01
C ILE A 74 3.05 23.63 -3.13
N LYS A 75 4.07 24.04 -2.39
CA LYS A 75 5.38 23.39 -2.41
C LYS A 75 5.43 22.24 -1.39
N MET A 76 6.27 21.23 -1.64
CA MET A 76 6.51 20.15 -0.66
C MET A 76 6.97 20.70 0.70
N ALA A 77 7.82 21.73 0.69
CA ALA A 77 8.29 22.40 1.90
C ALA A 77 7.20 23.17 2.66
N GLU A 78 5.98 23.26 2.15
CA GLU A 78 4.82 23.80 2.88
C GLU A 78 4.00 22.70 3.56
N LEU A 79 4.17 21.43 3.19
CA LEU A 79 3.37 20.32 3.70
C LEU A 79 3.89 19.82 5.05
N ASP A 80 3.13 20.01 6.11
CA ASP A 80 3.51 19.59 7.47
C ASP A 80 3.41 18.07 7.65
N LYS A 81 2.23 17.50 7.35
CA LYS A 81 1.96 16.08 7.59
C LYS A 81 0.92 15.49 6.64
N TYR A 82 0.98 14.17 6.49
CA TYR A 82 -0.11 13.37 5.93
C TYR A 82 -0.88 12.66 7.03
N ILE A 83 -2.18 12.50 6.82
CA ILE A 83 -3.08 11.84 7.75
C ILE A 83 -3.83 10.76 6.97
N ILE A 84 -3.57 9.49 7.28
CA ILE A 84 -4.29 8.36 6.70
C ILE A 84 -5.40 7.98 7.66
N ARG A 85 -6.65 8.04 7.21
CA ARG A 85 -7.79 7.50 7.96
C ARG A 85 -8.24 6.20 7.36
N TYR A 86 -8.58 5.23 8.22
CA TYR A 86 -8.94 3.89 7.78
C TYR A 86 -9.91 3.21 8.75
N GLY A 87 -10.60 2.19 8.26
CA GLY A 87 -11.61 1.43 9.00
C GLY A 87 -12.25 0.33 8.15
N GLN A 88 -13.11 -0.50 8.74
CA GLN A 88 -13.87 -1.52 8.02
C GLN A 88 -15.26 -1.03 7.55
N ASP A 89 -15.66 0.18 7.93
CA ASP A 89 -16.84 0.87 7.42
C ASP A 89 -16.40 2.04 6.52
N ALA A 90 -16.76 1.97 5.24
CA ALA A 90 -16.42 3.00 4.24
C ALA A 90 -16.94 4.40 4.62
N ASN A 91 -18.03 4.48 5.39
CA ASN A 91 -18.64 5.74 5.82
C ASN A 91 -18.09 6.22 7.17
N LYS A 92 -17.34 5.38 7.88
CA LYS A 92 -16.80 5.66 9.22
C LYS A 92 -15.39 5.10 9.37
N LEU A 93 -14.42 5.90 8.92
CA LEU A 93 -12.99 5.63 9.10
C LEU A 93 -12.57 6.10 10.50
N ASP A 94 -12.54 5.18 11.45
CA ASP A 94 -12.38 5.43 12.89
C ASP A 94 -10.94 5.31 13.40
N ARG A 95 -10.00 4.89 12.55
CA ARG A 95 -8.58 4.79 12.87
C ARG A 95 -7.78 5.79 12.05
N GLU A 96 -6.64 6.21 12.60
CA GLU A 96 -5.78 7.22 11.99
C GLU A 96 -4.29 6.88 12.14
N VAL A 97 -3.52 7.15 11.09
CA VAL A 97 -2.05 7.20 11.12
C VAL A 97 -1.63 8.61 10.70
N VAL A 98 -0.78 9.23 11.51
CA VAL A 98 -0.18 10.52 11.20
C VAL A 98 1.27 10.31 10.76
N ILE A 99 1.58 10.81 9.57
CA ILE A 99 2.93 10.82 9.00
C ILE A 99 3.40 12.28 9.05
N SER A 100 4.16 12.60 10.10
CA SER A 100 4.76 13.92 10.30
C SER A 100 5.93 14.17 9.35
N ASP A 101 6.40 15.41 9.32
CA ASP A 101 7.62 15.82 8.62
C ASP A 101 7.57 15.57 7.10
N ALA A 102 6.40 15.80 6.50
CA ALA A 102 6.17 15.62 5.07
C ALA A 102 7.05 16.53 4.19
N GLN A 103 7.64 17.57 4.76
CA GLN A 103 8.61 18.47 4.12
C GLN A 103 9.97 17.79 3.88
N SER A 104 10.41 16.94 4.81
CA SER A 104 11.75 16.33 4.81
C SER A 104 11.75 14.86 4.41
N ASP A 105 10.68 14.12 4.74
CA ASP A 105 10.52 12.71 4.36
C ASP A 105 9.33 12.60 3.42
N ALA A 106 9.57 12.96 2.15
CA ALA A 106 8.61 12.91 1.05
C ALA A 106 8.29 11.46 0.63
N ARG A 107 8.01 10.57 1.59
CA ARG A 107 7.54 9.22 1.30
C ARG A 107 6.08 9.30 0.91
N MET A 108 5.85 9.17 -0.39
CA MET A 108 4.54 9.00 -1.01
C MET A 108 3.96 7.59 -0.80
N THR A 109 4.39 6.90 0.26
CA THR A 109 3.97 5.53 0.57
C THR A 109 4.01 5.25 2.07
N HIS A 110 3.09 4.42 2.54
CA HIS A 110 3.03 3.99 3.93
C HIS A 110 2.41 2.61 4.08
N LYS A 111 2.95 1.79 4.99
CA LYS A 111 2.42 0.46 5.32
C LYS A 111 1.58 0.51 6.59
N VAL A 112 0.27 0.36 6.45
CA VAL A 112 -0.65 0.17 7.58
C VAL A 112 -0.63 -1.32 7.95
N SER A 113 -0.25 -1.64 9.19
CA SER A 113 -0.12 -3.03 9.68
C SER A 113 -1.16 -3.34 10.76
N GLY A 114 -1.27 -4.61 11.16
CA GLY A 114 -2.23 -5.04 12.19
C GLY A 114 -3.68 -5.01 11.67
N LEU A 115 -3.85 -5.33 10.39
CA LEU A 115 -5.16 -5.45 9.76
C LEU A 115 -5.67 -6.88 9.93
N GLU A 116 -6.89 -7.02 10.39
CA GLU A 116 -7.59 -8.31 10.42
C GLU A 116 -8.11 -8.67 9.02
N ALA A 117 -8.54 -9.93 8.85
CA ALA A 117 -9.21 -10.36 7.63
C ALA A 117 -10.50 -9.55 7.40
N GLY A 118 -10.80 -9.27 6.13
CA GLY A 118 -11.95 -8.47 5.70
C GLY A 118 -11.56 -7.28 4.83
N THR A 119 -12.55 -6.47 4.46
CA THR A 119 -12.35 -5.28 3.63
C THR A 119 -12.02 -4.07 4.49
N TRP A 120 -10.93 -3.41 4.15
CA TRP A 120 -10.48 -2.18 4.79
C TRP A 120 -10.57 -1.03 3.82
N TYR A 121 -11.08 0.10 4.29
CA TYR A 121 -11.21 1.35 3.54
C TYR A 121 -10.21 2.36 4.05
N PHE A 122 -9.70 3.19 3.14
CA PHE A 122 -8.68 4.19 3.44
C PHE A 122 -8.94 5.50 2.70
N THR A 123 -8.58 6.61 3.33
CA THR A 123 -8.46 7.94 2.71
C THR A 123 -7.23 8.64 3.26
N ILE A 124 -6.71 9.59 2.49
CA ILE A 124 -5.58 10.43 2.92
C ILE A 124 -5.97 11.91 2.91
N LEU A 125 -5.47 12.63 3.92
CA LEU A 125 -5.50 14.08 4.01
C LEU A 125 -4.06 14.59 4.10
N VAL A 126 -3.88 15.85 3.75
CA VAL A 126 -2.62 16.57 3.95
C VAL A 126 -2.90 17.85 4.73
N GLN A 127 -1.98 18.18 5.64
CA GLN A 127 -1.98 19.43 6.38
C GLN A 127 -0.75 20.25 5.98
N ASP A 128 -0.91 21.56 5.77
CA ASP A 128 0.23 22.46 5.61
C ASP A 128 0.76 23.00 6.95
N ASN A 129 1.88 23.73 6.90
CA ASN A 129 2.51 24.38 8.05
C ASN A 129 1.64 25.46 8.72
N ASN A 130 0.56 25.90 8.08
CA ASN A 130 -0.42 26.82 8.65
C ASN A 130 -1.59 26.07 9.34
N GLY A 131 -1.56 24.74 9.38
CA GLY A 131 -2.60 23.91 9.98
C GLY A 131 -3.82 23.73 9.08
N LEU A 132 -3.75 24.10 7.80
CA LEU A 132 -4.87 23.97 6.88
C LEU A 132 -4.91 22.56 6.30
N LEU A 133 -6.07 21.91 6.44
CA LEU A 133 -6.30 20.57 5.93
C LEU A 133 -6.86 20.59 4.51
N SER A 134 -6.42 19.63 3.69
CA SER A 134 -7.14 19.25 2.48
C SER A 134 -8.51 18.66 2.83
N ALA A 135 -9.36 18.50 1.82
CA ALA A 135 -10.44 17.53 1.97
C ALA A 135 -9.86 16.08 1.82
N PRO A 136 -10.61 15.04 2.20
CA PRO A 136 -10.14 13.65 2.10
C PRO A 136 -10.02 13.20 0.64
N SER A 137 -9.01 12.39 0.32
CA SER A 137 -8.94 11.71 -0.98
C SER A 137 -10.19 10.86 -1.23
N ALA A 138 -10.37 10.43 -2.48
CA ALA A 138 -11.28 9.31 -2.77
C ALA A 138 -10.94 8.13 -1.86
N VAL A 139 -11.98 7.45 -1.38
CA VAL A 139 -11.83 6.25 -0.57
C VAL A 139 -11.36 5.12 -1.48
N VAL A 140 -10.35 4.38 -1.03
CA VAL A 140 -9.86 3.16 -1.67
C VAL A 140 -10.01 1.99 -0.70
N ASP A 141 -10.15 0.78 -1.21
CA ASP A 141 -10.36 -0.40 -0.40
C ASP A 141 -9.35 -1.52 -0.66
N LYS A 142 -9.04 -2.29 0.38
CA LYS A 142 -8.21 -3.48 0.32
C LYS A 142 -8.91 -4.63 1.01
N GLU A 143 -9.12 -5.72 0.29
CA GLU A 143 -9.46 -7.01 0.89
C GLU A 143 -8.20 -7.66 1.49
N ILE A 144 -8.28 -7.99 2.77
CA ILE A 144 -7.27 -8.73 3.52
C ILE A 144 -7.80 -10.15 3.72
N LYS A 145 -7.12 -11.14 3.13
CA LYS A 145 -7.54 -12.54 3.22
C LYS A 145 -7.13 -13.17 4.56
N SER A 146 -7.88 -14.19 4.98
CA SER A 146 -7.59 -15.00 6.16
C SER A 146 -6.25 -15.73 6.03
#